data_AF-A0AAV9TZP9-F1
#
_entry.id   AF-A0AAV9TZP9-F1
#
_cell.length_a   1.000
_cell.length_b   1.000
_cell.length_c   1.000
_cell.angle_alpha   90.00
_cell.angle_beta   90.00
_cell.angle_gamma   90.00
#
_symmetry.space_group_name_H-M   'P 1'
#
loop_
_entity.id
_entity.type
_entity.pdbx_description
1 polymer ?
#
loop_
_entity_poly.entity_id
_entity_poly.type
_entity_poly.pdbx_seq_one_letter_code
_entity_poly.pdbx_strand_id
1 'polypeptide(L)'
;MALAEEVIDVQDRYIDLKSEPSTRIARSPTPRIADAALVFIQQQRTLHGHEPPIDDRRLLKKIDFRIVPIMFACYTMQFIDKVNINYAAVMGLNQDLRLQGNEFSWCATAFFIAFLVAEIPTGLFLQKIPAAKYLGFSVIMWGVTTACTAACHNFAGLLVVRIFLGAFEAAIAPCLILITSMWYTKSEQVPRMSLWYSGLGIGQIFGGLVSYGMEPSASCEYHK
;
A
#
# COMPACT_ATOMS: atom_id res chain seq x y z
N MET A 1 18.73 9.49 14.20
CA MET A 1 17.98 10.23 15.25
C MET A 1 17.72 11.66 14.81
N ALA A 2 18.74 12.43 14.43
CA ALA A 2 18.60 13.81 13.91
C ALA A 2 17.63 13.96 12.70
N LEU A 3 17.65 13.03 11.75
CA LEU A 3 16.74 13.08 10.59
C LEU A 3 15.26 12.82 10.95
N ALA A 4 14.99 12.05 12.00
CA ALA A 4 13.61 11.83 12.45
C ALA A 4 13.07 13.08 13.17
N GLU A 5 13.93 13.75 13.92
CA GLU A 5 13.62 14.98 14.65
C GLU A 5 13.38 16.15 13.69
N GLU A 6 14.17 16.24 12.61
CA GLU A 6 14.00 17.25 11.56
C GLU A 6 12.69 17.04 10.76
N VAL A 7 12.32 15.79 10.48
CA VAL A 7 11.05 15.48 9.80
C VAL A 7 9.84 15.76 10.69
N ILE A 8 9.95 15.53 12.00
CA ILE A 8 8.90 15.86 12.98
C ILE A 8 8.75 17.39 13.11
N ASP A 9 9.86 18.13 13.22
CA ASP A 9 9.88 19.60 13.30
C ASP A 9 9.32 20.28 12.03
N VAL A 10 9.60 19.71 10.86
CA VAL A 10 8.99 20.15 9.59
C VAL A 10 7.49 19.86 9.55
N GLN A 11 7.05 18.72 10.10
CA GLN A 11 5.64 18.35 10.13
C GLN A 11 4.84 19.22 11.13
N ASP A 12 5.40 19.51 12.30
CA ASP A 12 4.79 20.38 13.30
C ASP A 12 4.69 21.82 12.81
N ARG A 13 5.74 22.36 12.18
CA ARG A 13 5.67 23.68 11.51
C ARG A 13 4.62 23.73 10.41
N TYR A 14 4.44 22.64 9.66
CA TYR A 14 3.44 22.55 8.61
C TYR A 14 2.01 22.45 9.17
N ILE A 15 1.82 21.81 10.32
CA ILE A 15 0.53 21.73 11.02
C ILE A 15 0.15 23.09 11.62
N ASP A 16 1.13 23.84 12.15
CA ASP A 16 0.89 25.17 12.72
C ASP A 16 0.55 26.22 11.64
N LEU A 17 1.15 26.12 10.46
CA LEU A 17 0.76 26.90 9.27
C LEU A 17 -0.67 26.61 8.79
N LYS A 18 -1.23 25.45 9.14
CA LYS A 18 -2.61 25.06 8.81
C LYS A 18 -3.61 25.35 9.94
N SER A 19 -3.12 25.52 11.18
CA SER A 19 -3.91 25.84 12.37
C SER A 19 -4.22 27.34 12.48
N GLU A 20 -3.37 28.20 11.87
CA GLU A 20 -3.69 29.60 11.70
C GLU A 20 -4.95 29.74 10.82
N PRO A 21 -6.03 30.37 11.33
CA PRO A 21 -7.19 30.62 10.51
C PRO A 21 -6.76 31.50 9.33
N SER A 22 -7.20 31.10 8.12
CA SER A 22 -7.05 31.77 6.81
C SER A 22 -7.38 33.30 6.80
N THR A 23 -7.79 33.85 7.93
CA THR A 23 -8.10 35.25 8.16
C THR A 23 -6.90 36.19 8.27
N ARG A 24 -5.65 35.74 8.49
CA ARG A 24 -4.49 36.66 8.52
C ARG A 24 -3.94 37.06 7.15
N ILE A 25 -4.12 36.25 6.10
CA ILE A 25 -3.74 36.65 4.72
C ILE A 25 -4.81 37.57 4.10
N ALA A 26 -5.96 37.74 4.76
CA ALA A 26 -7.04 38.64 4.34
C ALA A 26 -6.99 40.04 5.00
N ARG A 27 -5.83 40.49 5.50
CA ARG A 27 -5.65 41.95 5.63
C ARG A 27 -5.34 42.48 4.25
N SER A 28 -6.38 42.95 3.56
CA SER A 28 -6.25 43.71 2.32
C SER A 28 -5.16 44.77 2.51
N PRO A 29 -4.08 44.76 1.71
CA PRO A 29 -3.20 45.90 1.65
C PRO A 29 -4.07 47.07 1.20
N THR A 30 -4.00 48.19 1.92
CA THR A 30 -4.53 49.47 1.48
C THR A 30 -4.21 49.64 -0.02
N PRO A 31 -5.15 50.08 -0.88
CA PRO A 31 -5.08 49.98 -2.36
C PRO A 31 -3.85 50.61 -3.03
N ARG A 32 -2.95 51.23 -2.26
CA ARG A 32 -1.70 51.83 -2.70
C ARG A 32 -0.51 50.85 -2.76
N ILE A 33 -0.62 49.63 -2.22
CA ILE A 33 0.46 48.60 -2.21
C ILE A 33 -0.07 47.25 -2.75
N ALA A 34 -0.90 47.28 -3.79
CA ALA A 34 -1.28 46.07 -4.51
C ALA A 34 -0.33 45.93 -5.71
N ASP A 35 0.63 45.00 -5.61
CA ASP A 35 1.57 44.72 -6.69
C ASP A 35 0.84 44.11 -7.90
N ALA A 36 1.42 44.27 -9.09
CA ALA A 36 0.86 43.76 -10.35
C ALA A 36 0.51 42.25 -10.31
N ALA A 37 1.22 41.47 -9.48
CA ALA A 37 0.93 40.06 -9.23
C ALA A 37 -0.43 39.83 -8.53
N LEU A 38 -0.83 40.71 -7.60
CA LEU A 38 -2.11 40.63 -6.88
C LEU A 38 -3.28 40.93 -7.80
N VAL A 39 -3.12 41.93 -8.66
CA VAL A 39 -4.10 42.28 -9.70
C VAL A 39 -4.21 41.15 -10.72
N PHE A 40 -3.09 40.53 -11.12
CA PHE A 40 -3.10 39.37 -12.01
C PHE A 40 -3.82 38.16 -11.40
N ILE A 41 -3.59 37.84 -10.12
CA ILE A 41 -4.29 36.76 -9.41
C ILE A 41 -5.78 37.07 -9.30
N GLN A 42 -6.16 38.31 -8.95
CA GLN A 42 -7.57 38.70 -8.89
C GLN A 42 -8.23 38.64 -10.27
N GLN A 43 -7.53 39.09 -11.31
CA GLN A 43 -8.02 39.08 -12.68
C GLN A 43 -8.18 37.65 -13.22
N GLN A 44 -7.23 36.76 -12.96
CA GLN A 44 -7.37 35.34 -13.28
C GLN A 44 -8.48 34.68 -12.47
N ARG A 45 -8.66 35.04 -11.19
CA ARG A 45 -9.75 34.55 -10.34
C ARG A 45 -11.13 35.03 -10.81
N THR A 46 -11.21 36.20 -11.44
CA THR A 46 -12.44 36.72 -12.05
C THR A 46 -12.68 36.20 -13.47
N LEU A 47 -11.63 35.89 -14.23
CA LEU A 47 -11.73 35.31 -15.58
C LEU A 47 -12.07 33.81 -15.54
N HIS A 48 -11.53 33.09 -14.55
CA HIS A 48 -12.00 31.75 -14.16
C HIS A 48 -13.22 31.89 -13.24
N GLY A 49 -14.23 32.60 -13.72
CA GLY A 49 -15.49 32.78 -13.01
C GLY A 49 -16.08 31.45 -12.61
N HIS A 50 -16.43 31.35 -11.32
CA HIS A 50 -17.53 30.53 -10.81
C HIS A 50 -17.76 29.18 -11.53
N GLU A 51 -16.79 28.26 -11.44
CA GLU A 51 -17.20 26.86 -11.45
C GLU A 51 -18.16 26.67 -10.25
N PRO A 52 -19.33 26.02 -10.43
CA PRO A 52 -20.26 25.79 -9.33
C PRO A 52 -19.48 25.15 -8.20
N PRO A 53 -19.74 25.48 -6.92
CA PRO A 53 -19.00 24.91 -5.80
C PRO A 53 -19.10 23.40 -5.90
N ILE A 54 -18.06 22.76 -6.42
CA ILE A 54 -17.97 21.31 -6.47
C ILE A 54 -17.98 20.93 -5.00
N ASP A 55 -19.01 20.20 -4.58
CA ASP A 55 -19.12 19.72 -3.21
C ASP A 55 -17.99 18.70 -3.00
N ASP A 56 -16.82 19.20 -2.58
CA ASP A 56 -15.59 18.43 -2.41
C ASP A 56 -15.86 17.17 -1.58
N ARG A 57 -16.80 17.26 -0.62
CA ARG A 57 -17.21 16.13 0.22
C ARG A 57 -17.93 15.04 -0.55
N ARG A 58 -18.77 15.38 -1.54
CA ARG A 58 -19.43 14.38 -2.41
C ARG A 58 -18.44 13.73 -3.36
N LEU A 59 -17.49 14.52 -3.87
CA LEU A 59 -16.43 14.00 -4.75
C LEU A 59 -15.54 13.02 -3.98
N LEU A 60 -15.06 13.43 -2.79
CA LEU A 60 -14.24 12.61 -1.90
C LEU A 60 -14.96 11.33 -1.48
N LYS A 61 -16.24 11.38 -1.10
CA LYS A 61 -17.01 10.16 -0.77
C LYS A 61 -17.10 9.18 -1.95
N LYS A 62 -17.23 9.70 -3.18
CA LYS A 62 -17.33 8.87 -4.38
C LYS A 62 -16.00 8.22 -4.75
N ILE A 63 -14.89 8.93 -4.49
CA ILE A 63 -13.53 8.44 -4.66
C ILE A 63 -13.21 7.41 -3.56
N ASP A 64 -13.49 7.75 -2.30
CA ASP A 64 -13.31 6.87 -1.13
C ASP A 64 -14.04 5.54 -1.34
N PHE A 65 -15.29 5.57 -1.80
CA PHE A 65 -16.07 4.36 -2.02
C PHE A 65 -15.54 3.44 -3.13
N ARG A 66 -14.66 3.92 -4.00
CA ARG A 66 -14.07 3.12 -5.09
C ARG A 66 -12.62 2.74 -4.81
N ILE A 67 -11.80 3.70 -4.38
CA ILE A 67 -10.36 3.53 -4.22
C ILE A 67 -10.05 2.79 -2.91
N VAL A 68 -10.60 3.25 -1.79
CA VAL A 68 -10.32 2.68 -0.46
C VAL A 68 -10.63 1.19 -0.35
N PRO A 69 -11.79 0.67 -0.80
CA PRO A 69 -12.05 -0.77 -0.69
C PRO A 69 -11.13 -1.61 -1.57
N ILE A 70 -10.74 -1.12 -2.75
CA ILE A 70 -9.80 -1.82 -3.63
C ILE A 70 -8.41 -1.87 -2.98
N MET A 71 -7.95 -0.76 -2.42
CA MET A 71 -6.66 -0.70 -1.71
C MET A 71 -6.66 -1.59 -0.46
N PHE A 72 -7.74 -1.54 0.32
CA PHE A 72 -7.93 -2.40 1.48
C PHE A 72 -7.92 -3.87 1.10
N ALA A 73 -8.66 -4.27 0.06
CA ALA A 73 -8.72 -5.65 -0.41
C ALA A 73 -7.35 -6.11 -0.95
N CYS A 74 -6.67 -5.28 -1.73
CA CYS A 74 -5.34 -5.57 -2.25
C CYS A 74 -4.33 -5.80 -1.12
N TYR A 75 -4.31 -4.94 -0.11
CA TYR A 75 -3.39 -5.04 1.02
C TYR A 75 -3.72 -6.23 1.94
N THR A 76 -5.01 -6.55 2.11
CA THR A 76 -5.46 -7.75 2.83
C THR A 76 -5.04 -9.02 2.09
N MET A 77 -5.25 -9.08 0.77
CA MET A 77 -4.86 -10.21 -0.08
C MET A 77 -3.33 -10.41 -0.07
N GLN A 78 -2.58 -9.32 -0.10
CA GLN A 78 -1.12 -9.33 0.02
C GLN A 78 -0.66 -9.93 1.36
N PHE A 79 -1.35 -9.63 2.46
CA PHE A 79 -1.04 -10.25 3.75
C PHE A 79 -1.37 -11.75 3.76
N ILE A 80 -2.53 -12.14 3.20
CA ILE A 80 -2.95 -13.54 3.09
C ILE A 80 -1.89 -14.37 2.35
N ASP A 81 -1.33 -13.85 1.25
CA ASP A 81 -0.31 -14.54 0.46
C ASP A 81 0.97 -14.86 1.27
N LYS A 82 1.37 -13.97 2.19
CA LYS A 82 2.49 -14.24 3.12
C LYS A 82 2.20 -15.36 4.09
N VAL A 83 0.99 -15.41 4.65
CA VAL A 83 0.62 -16.45 5.63
C VAL A 83 0.24 -17.76 4.98
N ASN A 84 -0.14 -17.76 3.70
CA ASN A 84 -0.57 -18.94 2.96
C ASN A 84 0.50 -20.06 2.94
N ILE A 85 1.79 -19.71 2.90
CA ILE A 85 2.87 -20.70 2.98
C ILE A 85 2.91 -21.43 4.33
N ASN A 86 2.57 -20.73 5.41
CA ASN A 86 2.55 -21.32 6.75
C ASN A 86 1.36 -22.27 6.89
N TYR A 87 0.20 -21.94 6.32
CA TYR A 87 -0.94 -22.88 6.27
C TYR A 87 -0.62 -24.11 5.43
N ALA A 88 0.03 -23.93 4.27
CA ALA A 88 0.47 -25.06 3.46
C ALA A 88 1.48 -25.94 4.22
N ALA A 89 2.38 -25.35 5.01
CA ALA A 89 3.32 -26.10 5.84
C ALA A 89 2.62 -27.00 6.87
N VAL A 90 1.54 -26.50 7.49
CA VAL A 90 0.72 -27.26 8.46
C VAL A 90 -0.06 -28.38 7.77
N MET A 91 -0.53 -28.17 6.53
CA MET A 91 -1.25 -29.17 5.74
C MET A 91 -0.39 -30.26 5.12
N GLY A 92 0.92 -30.27 5.37
CA GLY A 92 1.81 -31.32 4.86
C GLY A 92 2.61 -30.97 3.61
N LEU A 93 2.72 -29.68 3.24
CA LEU A 93 3.59 -29.24 2.12
C LEU A 93 5.03 -29.79 2.24
N ASN A 94 5.52 -29.94 3.47
CA ASN A 94 6.84 -30.52 3.73
C ASN A 94 6.94 -31.99 3.30
N GLN A 95 5.87 -32.77 3.47
CA GLN A 95 5.79 -34.16 3.04
C GLN A 95 5.60 -34.26 1.51
N ASP A 96 4.75 -33.41 0.94
CA ASP A 96 4.45 -33.42 -0.50
C ASP A 96 5.65 -33.03 -1.37
N LEU A 97 6.43 -32.02 -0.95
CA LEU A 97 7.63 -31.59 -1.67
C LEU A 97 8.91 -32.30 -1.20
N ARG A 98 8.80 -33.22 -0.21
CA ARG A 98 9.95 -33.90 0.44
C ARG A 98 11.01 -32.91 0.95
N LEU A 99 10.57 -31.80 1.51
CA LEU A 99 11.45 -30.76 2.06
C LEU A 99 12.22 -31.31 3.26
N GLN A 100 13.54 -31.13 3.27
CA GLN A 100 14.40 -31.61 4.35
C GLN A 100 14.88 -30.45 5.24
N GLY A 101 14.74 -30.61 6.56
CA GLY A 101 15.35 -29.71 7.54
C GLY A 101 14.89 -28.26 7.43
N ASN A 102 15.80 -27.36 7.05
CA ASN A 102 15.62 -25.90 7.11
C ASN A 102 15.23 -25.24 5.77
N GLU A 103 14.92 -26.05 4.76
CA GLU A 103 14.56 -25.57 3.41
C GLU A 103 13.28 -24.72 3.40
N PHE A 104 12.29 -25.06 4.24
CA PHE A 104 11.09 -24.23 4.42
C PHE A 104 11.42 -22.81 4.90
N SER A 105 12.29 -22.70 5.90
CA SER A 105 12.77 -21.41 6.44
C SER A 105 13.53 -20.61 5.38
N TRP A 106 14.31 -21.29 4.54
CA TRP A 106 15.00 -20.68 3.41
C TRP A 106 14.04 -20.12 2.36
N CYS A 107 12.92 -20.79 2.05
CA CYS A 107 11.89 -20.24 1.16
C CYS A 107 11.29 -18.94 1.72
N ALA A 108 10.96 -18.91 3.01
CA ALA A 108 10.42 -17.71 3.65
C ALA A 108 11.45 -16.56 3.67
N THR A 109 12.72 -16.86 3.94
CA THR A 109 13.79 -15.86 3.99
C THR A 109 14.14 -15.34 2.59
N ALA A 110 14.17 -16.22 1.58
CA ALA A 110 14.42 -15.85 0.19
C ALA A 110 13.37 -14.86 -0.34
N PHE A 111 12.11 -15.01 0.06
CA PHE A 111 11.06 -14.04 -0.22
C PHE A 111 11.40 -12.65 0.34
N PHE A 112 11.78 -12.56 1.62
CA PHE A 112 12.12 -11.27 2.24
C PHE A 112 13.40 -10.64 1.65
N ILE A 113 14.39 -11.46 1.30
CA ILE A 113 15.60 -10.98 0.61
C ILE A 113 15.23 -10.40 -0.76
N ALA A 114 14.43 -11.12 -1.55
CA ALA A 114 13.98 -10.66 -2.86
C ALA A 114 13.16 -9.36 -2.73
N PHE A 115 12.28 -9.30 -1.74
CA PHE A 115 11.50 -8.10 -1.41
C PHE A 115 12.41 -6.90 -1.13
N LEU A 116 13.40 -7.06 -0.25
CA LEU A 116 14.36 -6.00 0.10
C LEU A 116 15.15 -5.51 -1.12
N VAL A 117 15.67 -6.44 -1.92
CA VAL A 117 16.43 -6.10 -3.13
C VAL A 117 15.56 -5.39 -4.15
N ALA A 118 14.28 -5.77 -4.27
CA ALA A 118 13.33 -5.17 -5.21
C ALA A 118 12.77 -3.82 -4.75
N GLU A 119 12.90 -3.46 -3.47
CA GLU A 119 12.46 -2.17 -2.95
C GLU A 119 13.29 -0.99 -3.52
N ILE A 120 14.61 -1.18 -3.66
CA ILE A 120 15.53 -0.19 -4.23
C ILE A 120 15.16 0.16 -5.69
N PRO A 121 15.07 -0.80 -6.64
CA PRO A 121 14.72 -0.49 -8.02
C PRO A 121 13.29 0.04 -8.13
N THR A 122 12.36 -0.48 -7.33
CA THR A 122 10.97 0.02 -7.27
C THR A 122 10.93 1.52 -7.02
N GLY A 123 11.69 2.02 -6.04
CA GLY A 123 11.75 3.45 -5.74
C GLY A 123 12.23 4.31 -6.91
N LEU A 124 13.20 3.79 -7.68
CA LEU A 124 13.70 4.47 -8.89
C LEU A 124 12.69 4.43 -10.05
N PHE A 125 11.99 3.31 -10.23
CA PHE A 125 10.95 3.18 -11.26
C PHE A 125 9.74 4.08 -10.98
N LEU A 126 9.40 4.26 -9.70
CA LEU A 126 8.26 5.09 -9.28
C LEU A 126 8.45 6.57 -9.62
N GLN A 127 9.69 7.04 -9.75
CA GLN A 127 9.99 8.40 -10.20
C GLN A 127 9.84 8.58 -11.72
N LYS A 128 9.98 7.50 -12.50
CA LYS A 128 9.99 7.54 -13.97
C LYS A 128 8.68 7.09 -14.61
N ILE A 129 7.92 6.23 -13.94
CA ILE A 129 6.72 5.57 -14.50
C ILE A 129 5.48 5.98 -13.68
N PRO A 130 4.31 6.21 -14.32
CA PRO A 130 3.08 6.46 -13.59
C PRO A 130 2.76 5.30 -12.62
N ALA A 131 2.67 5.61 -11.33
CA ALA A 131 2.48 4.62 -10.27
C ALA A 131 1.26 3.72 -10.50
N ALA A 132 0.18 4.24 -11.10
CA ALA A 132 -1.02 3.45 -11.41
C ALA A 132 -0.75 2.32 -12.43
N LYS A 133 0.06 2.58 -13.47
CA LYS A 133 0.41 1.56 -14.48
C LYS A 133 1.35 0.53 -13.91
N TYR A 134 2.32 0.98 -13.11
CA TYR A 134 3.30 0.11 -12.46
C TYR A 134 2.65 -0.79 -11.40
N LEU A 135 1.71 -0.26 -10.61
CA LEU A 135 0.91 -1.06 -9.69
C LEU A 135 0.10 -2.13 -10.44
N GLY A 136 -0.60 -1.75 -11.50
CA GLY A 136 -1.38 -2.70 -12.29
C GLY A 136 -0.54 -3.84 -12.85
N PHE A 137 0.64 -3.54 -13.42
CA PHE A 137 1.59 -4.53 -13.88
C PHE A 137 2.07 -5.45 -12.75
N SER A 138 2.45 -4.86 -11.60
CA SER A 138 2.96 -5.62 -10.46
C SER A 138 1.90 -6.55 -9.87
N VAL A 139 0.64 -6.10 -9.78
CA VAL A 139 -0.48 -6.92 -9.29
C VAL A 139 -0.79 -8.08 -10.25
N ILE A 140 -0.73 -7.86 -11.56
CA ILE A 140 -0.92 -8.93 -12.56
C ILE A 140 0.20 -9.96 -12.45
N MET A 141 1.46 -9.51 -12.42
CA MET A 141 2.62 -10.40 -12.32
C MET A 141 2.65 -11.16 -10.98
N TRP A 142 2.27 -10.49 -9.89
CA TRP A 142 2.05 -11.13 -8.60
C TRP A 142 0.99 -12.23 -8.71
N GLY A 143 -0.21 -11.94 -9.25
CA GLY A 143 -1.27 -12.94 -9.42
C GLY A 143 -0.87 -14.13 -10.29
N VAL A 144 -0.13 -13.90 -11.39
CA VAL A 144 0.42 -14.97 -12.23
C VAL A 144 1.40 -15.84 -11.43
N THR A 145 2.30 -15.21 -10.66
CA THR A 145 3.29 -15.92 -9.85
C THR A 145 2.63 -16.73 -8.73
N THR A 146 1.59 -16.18 -8.09
CA THR A 146 0.77 -16.91 -7.11
C THR A 146 0.09 -18.12 -7.75
N ALA A 147 -0.47 -17.99 -8.97
CA ALA A 147 -1.05 -19.12 -9.69
C ALA A 147 0.01 -20.19 -10.04
N CYS A 148 1.22 -19.78 -10.43
CA CYS A 148 2.34 -20.70 -10.66
C CYS A 148 2.79 -21.42 -9.39
N THR A 149 2.57 -20.86 -8.19
CA THR A 149 2.90 -21.51 -6.91
C THR A 149 2.13 -22.82 -6.75
N ALA A 150 0.87 -22.88 -7.22
CA ALA A 150 0.06 -24.10 -7.15
C ALA A 150 0.55 -25.23 -8.08
N ALA A 151 1.33 -24.90 -9.12
CA ALA A 151 1.89 -25.87 -10.07
C ALA A 151 3.31 -26.36 -9.68
N CYS A 152 3.84 -25.89 -8.55
CA CYS A 152 5.19 -26.24 -8.11
C CYS A 152 5.21 -27.57 -7.34
N HIS A 153 5.95 -28.56 -7.84
CA HIS A 153 6.13 -29.86 -7.20
C HIS A 153 7.55 -30.10 -6.63
N ASN A 154 8.44 -29.10 -6.75
CA ASN A 154 9.85 -29.22 -6.37
C ASN A 154 10.28 -28.03 -5.50
N PHE A 155 11.23 -28.24 -4.57
CA PHE A 155 11.81 -27.17 -3.74
C PHE A 155 12.39 -26.01 -4.56
N ALA A 156 13.17 -26.31 -5.59
CA ALA A 156 13.76 -25.28 -6.46
C ALA A 156 12.68 -24.44 -7.17
N GLY A 157 11.59 -25.07 -7.62
CA GLY A 157 10.46 -24.37 -8.23
C GLY A 157 9.76 -23.44 -7.25
N LEU A 158 9.50 -23.94 -6.04
CA LEU A 158 8.92 -23.13 -4.97
C LEU A 158 9.81 -21.94 -4.61
N LEU A 159 11.13 -22.13 -4.50
CA LEU A 159 12.08 -21.06 -4.18
C LEU A 159 12.13 -19.97 -5.27
N VAL A 160 12.17 -20.36 -6.54
CA VAL A 160 12.18 -19.41 -7.67
C VAL A 160 10.89 -18.59 -7.70
N VAL A 161 9.74 -19.26 -7.58
CA VAL A 161 8.44 -18.57 -7.55
C VAL A 161 8.35 -17.61 -6.38
N ARG A 162 8.88 -17.96 -5.20
CA ARG A 162 8.92 -17.07 -4.02
C ARG A 162 9.78 -15.83 -4.23
N ILE A 163 10.90 -15.96 -4.93
CA ILE A 163 11.77 -14.81 -5.26
C ILE A 163 11.03 -13.84 -6.19
N PHE A 164 10.40 -14.36 -7.25
CA PHE A 164 9.60 -13.52 -8.16
C PHE A 164 8.41 -12.86 -7.43
N LEU A 165 7.74 -13.61 -6.56
CA LEU A 165 6.62 -13.12 -5.75
C LEU A 165 7.07 -11.93 -4.90
N GLY A 166 8.17 -12.08 -4.16
CA GLY A 166 8.74 -11.00 -3.34
C GLY A 166 9.15 -9.78 -4.16
N ALA A 167 9.69 -9.98 -5.36
CA ALA A 167 10.11 -8.89 -6.23
C ALA A 167 8.92 -8.05 -6.74
N PHE A 168 7.81 -8.68 -7.14
CA PHE A 168 6.62 -7.96 -7.58
C PHE A 168 5.84 -7.35 -6.41
N GLU A 169 5.88 -8.00 -5.26
CA GLU A 169 5.16 -7.53 -4.08
C GLU A 169 5.80 -6.26 -3.46
N ALA A 170 7.12 -6.10 -3.56
CA ALA A 170 7.85 -4.92 -3.09
C ALA A 170 7.33 -3.59 -3.68
N ALA A 171 6.76 -3.64 -4.90
CA ALA A 171 6.19 -2.48 -5.57
C ALA A 171 4.84 -2.02 -4.99
N ILE A 172 4.07 -2.93 -4.39
CA ILE A 172 2.67 -2.68 -4.04
C ILE A 172 2.56 -1.62 -2.94
N ALA A 173 3.33 -1.77 -1.85
CA ALA A 173 3.29 -0.84 -0.72
C ALA A 173 3.61 0.62 -1.11
N PRO A 174 4.74 0.96 -1.75
CA PRO A 174 5.04 2.33 -2.14
C PRO A 174 4.09 2.87 -3.21
N CYS A 175 3.58 2.01 -4.12
CA CYS A 175 2.56 2.41 -5.08
C CYS A 175 1.25 2.84 -4.39
N LEU A 176 0.76 2.06 -3.42
CA LEU A 176 -0.47 2.38 -2.69
C LEU A 176 -0.32 3.69 -1.90
N ILE A 177 0.84 3.91 -1.28
CA ILE A 177 1.14 5.16 -0.58
C ILE A 177 1.13 6.34 -1.56
N LEU A 178 1.76 6.20 -2.72
CA LEU A 178 1.84 7.27 -3.73
C LEU A 178 0.48 7.55 -4.37
N ILE A 179 -0.35 6.53 -4.60
CA ILE A 179 -1.73 6.73 -5.07
C ILE A 179 -2.54 7.48 -4.01
N THR A 180 -2.41 7.13 -2.73
CA THR A 180 -3.08 7.89 -1.65
C THR A 180 -2.58 9.34 -1.62
N SER A 181 -1.29 9.57 -1.85
CA SER A 181 -0.75 10.93 -1.80
C SER A 181 -1.17 11.81 -2.97
N MET A 182 -1.46 11.24 -4.14
CA MET A 182 -1.96 11.96 -5.31
C MET A 182 -3.45 12.33 -5.23
N TRP A 183 -4.29 11.48 -4.64
CA TRP A 183 -5.75 11.68 -4.61
C TRP A 183 -6.26 12.45 -3.39
N TYR A 184 -5.47 12.54 -2.31
CA TYR A 184 -5.92 13.11 -1.04
C TYR A 184 -5.00 14.24 -0.55
N THR A 185 -5.59 15.21 0.15
CA THR A 185 -4.84 16.28 0.83
C THR A 185 -4.05 15.71 2.01
N LYS A 186 -2.92 16.31 2.42
CA LYS A 186 -2.11 15.83 3.57
C LYS A 186 -2.90 15.56 4.87
N SER A 187 -3.88 16.40 5.19
CA SER A 187 -4.76 16.23 6.37
C SER A 187 -5.72 15.05 6.24
N GLU A 188 -5.93 14.58 5.01
CA GLU A 188 -6.85 13.54 4.66
C GLU A 188 -6.16 12.19 4.43
N GLN A 189 -4.90 12.19 4.02
CA GLN A 189 -4.13 10.98 3.70
C GLN A 189 -4.02 10.02 4.90
N VAL A 190 -3.68 10.53 6.09
CA VAL A 190 -3.41 9.71 7.28
C VAL A 190 -4.58 8.80 7.66
N PRO A 191 -5.84 9.28 7.82
CA PRO A 191 -6.94 8.40 8.18
C PRO A 191 -7.32 7.39 7.09
N ARG A 192 -7.12 7.71 5.79
CA ARG A 192 -7.34 6.73 4.72
C ARG A 192 -6.22 5.69 4.67
N MET A 193 -5.00 6.12 4.93
CA MET A 193 -3.82 5.25 5.03
C MET A 193 -3.96 4.26 6.17
N SER A 194 -4.36 4.70 7.36
CA SER A 194 -4.64 3.79 8.47
C SER A 194 -5.80 2.83 8.17
N LEU A 195 -6.83 3.29 7.43
CA LEU A 195 -7.96 2.45 7.06
C LEU A 195 -7.55 1.29 6.14
N TRP A 196 -6.84 1.55 5.04
CA TRP A 196 -6.38 0.44 4.19
C TRP A 196 -5.26 -0.39 4.84
N TYR A 197 -4.42 0.24 5.67
CA TYR A 197 -3.38 -0.46 6.44
C TYR A 197 -3.96 -1.41 7.50
N SER A 198 -5.15 -1.10 8.06
CA SER A 198 -5.86 -2.00 8.98
C SER A 198 -6.22 -3.35 8.36
N GLY A 199 -6.18 -3.46 7.03
CA GLY A 199 -6.32 -4.73 6.31
C GLY A 199 -5.31 -5.80 6.73
N LEU A 200 -4.13 -5.42 7.24
CA LEU A 200 -3.17 -6.37 7.82
C LEU A 200 -3.76 -7.11 9.04
N GLY A 201 -4.41 -6.37 9.93
CA GLY A 201 -5.03 -6.95 11.13
C GLY A 201 -6.23 -7.81 10.79
N ILE A 202 -7.03 -7.40 9.80
CA ILE A 202 -8.15 -8.19 9.31
C ILE A 202 -7.64 -9.47 8.62
N GLY A 203 -6.59 -9.38 7.81
CA GLY A 203 -5.93 -10.53 7.20
C GLY A 203 -5.38 -11.53 8.22
N GLN A 204 -4.80 -11.06 9.33
CA GLN A 204 -4.39 -11.89 10.47
C GLN A 204 -5.56 -12.67 11.07
N ILE A 205 -6.70 -12.00 11.31
CA ILE A 205 -7.89 -12.64 11.87
C ILE A 205 -8.44 -13.69 10.90
N PHE A 206 -8.58 -13.35 9.62
CA PHE A 206 -9.03 -14.30 8.60
C PHE A 206 -8.10 -15.51 8.48
N GLY A 207 -6.79 -15.27 8.46
CA GLY A 207 -5.81 -16.35 8.45
C GLY A 207 -5.93 -17.26 9.66
N GLY A 208 -6.04 -16.69 10.87
CA GLY A 208 -6.25 -17.47 12.11
C GLY A 208 -7.54 -18.30 12.05
N LEU A 209 -8.62 -17.73 11.50
CA LEU A 209 -9.89 -18.42 11.35
C LEU A 209 -9.81 -19.60 10.36
N VAL A 210 -9.07 -19.42 9.25
CA VAL A 210 -8.82 -20.49 8.26
C VAL A 210 -7.99 -21.61 8.90
N SER A 211 -6.95 -21.27 9.65
CA SER A 211 -6.15 -22.26 10.39
C SER A 211 -7.01 -23.10 11.34
N TYR A 212 -7.84 -22.43 12.14
CA TYR A 212 -8.76 -23.10 13.07
C TYR A 212 -9.79 -23.98 12.34
N GLY A 213 -10.24 -23.57 11.15
CA GLY A 213 -11.15 -24.37 10.33
C GLY A 213 -10.53 -25.65 9.75
N MET A 214 -9.21 -25.70 9.61
CA MET A 214 -8.49 -26.83 8.98
C MET A 214 -7.94 -27.84 10.01
N GLU A 215 -7.87 -27.47 11.28
CA GLU A 215 -7.49 -28.33 12.42
C GLU A 215 -8.41 -29.55 12.65
N PRO A 216 -9.76 -29.44 12.53
CA PRO A 216 -10.65 -30.58 12.70
C PRO A 216 -10.44 -31.69 11.66
N SER A 217 -10.01 -31.34 10.44
CA SER A 217 -9.73 -32.29 9.36
C SER A 217 -8.38 -32.99 9.51
N ALA A 218 -7.35 -32.31 10.02
CA ALA A 218 -6.01 -32.90 10.21
C ALA A 218 -5.96 -33.89 11.40
N SER A 219 -6.82 -33.71 12.40
CA SER A 219 -6.89 -34.59 13.57
C SER A 219 -7.40 -36.00 13.25
N CYS A 220 -8.14 -36.17 12.13
CA CYS A 220 -8.72 -37.45 11.74
C CYS A 220 -7.77 -38.34 10.93
N GLU A 221 -6.70 -37.77 10.34
CA GLU A 221 -5.73 -38.51 9.52
C GLU A 221 -4.54 -39.05 10.34
N TYR A 222 -4.28 -38.52 11.53
CA TYR A 222 -3.26 -39.03 12.45
C TYR A 222 -3.64 -40.32 13.19
N HIS A 223 -4.82 -40.88 12.93
CA HIS A 223 -5.32 -42.11 13.58
C HIS A 223 -5.72 -43.21 12.58
N LYS A 224 -5.10 -43.27 11.41
CA LYS A 224 -5.13 -44.41 10.48
C LYS A 224 -3.74 -44.67 9.92
#